data_AF-A0A8T2Z2V9-F1
#
_entry.id   AF-A0A8T2Z2V9-F1
#
_cell.length_a   1.000
_cell.length_b   1.000
_cell.length_c   1.000
_cell.angle_alpha   90.00
_cell.angle_beta   90.00
_cell.angle_gamma   90.00
#
_symmetry.space_group_name_H-M   'P 1'
#
loop_
_entity.id
_entity.type
_entity.pdbx_description
1 polymer ?
#
loop_
_entity_poly.entity_id
_entity_poly.type
_entity_poly.pdbx_seq_one_letter_code
_entity_poly.pdbx_strand_id
1 'polypeptide(L)'
;MPVFNFSLKRNLDVHLENFFNSITVRNKYGAMAATATVIFASVYIGWAYAKRSCKKQKKKVRAVFTRSMSVGVLHGGKLALERVIDYHRARADEASLKSAEIELQDLLIEEHPDFVKLQSTVARLEMSGKEAVAVGILEKQLKSARKEGKSHVAYEIEMLLVEMHIYQGEFEKALACECLRHEEISDARRPLYKAIIYIMLEDSGKEAMNCWEKFMDIRIRFQSPSSHQSQLNEAVTNFNEFEKAVKLLRNDIQEAHGKQIKP
;
A
#
# COMPACT_ATOMS: atom_id res chain seq x y z
N MET A 1 31.74 -0.43 4.82
CA MET A 1 32.13 -1.53 5.72
C MET A 1 31.07 -1.66 6.81
N PRO A 2 30.35 -2.79 6.93
CA PRO A 2 29.52 -3.04 8.10
C PRO A 2 30.31 -3.86 9.12
N VAL A 3 30.48 -3.27 10.31
CA VAL A 3 31.03 -3.91 11.50
C VAL A 3 30.00 -4.91 12.01
N PHE A 4 30.20 -6.19 11.70
CA PHE A 4 29.43 -7.28 12.30
C PHE A 4 30.03 -7.65 13.67
N ASN A 5 29.15 -7.64 14.68
CA ASN A 5 29.38 -8.04 16.07
C ASN A 5 30.25 -9.31 16.22
N PHE A 6 31.50 -9.14 16.66
CA PHE A 6 32.47 -10.22 16.89
C PHE A 6 32.35 -10.89 18.28
N SER A 7 31.40 -10.47 19.14
CA SER A 7 31.27 -11.04 20.49
C SER A 7 30.34 -12.25 20.58
N LEU A 8 29.41 -12.45 19.64
CA LEU A 8 28.49 -13.59 19.66
C LEU A 8 29.14 -14.92 19.20
N LYS A 9 30.25 -14.82 18.44
CA LYS A 9 30.96 -15.99 17.89
C LYS A 9 31.78 -16.74 18.94
N ARG A 10 32.39 -16.02 19.89
CA ARG A 10 33.23 -16.62 20.94
C ARG A 10 32.46 -17.42 21.99
N ASN A 11 31.23 -17.03 22.33
CA ASN A 11 30.43 -17.78 23.31
C ASN A 11 29.85 -19.10 22.75
N LEU A 12 29.68 -19.20 21.43
CA LEU A 12 29.22 -20.42 20.77
C LEU A 12 30.35 -21.46 20.64
N ASP A 13 31.59 -21.02 20.39
CA ASP A 13 32.74 -21.91 20.30
C ASP A 13 33.09 -22.55 21.66
N VAL A 14 33.07 -21.78 22.77
CA VAL A 14 33.38 -22.31 24.11
C VAL A 14 32.34 -23.33 24.59
N HIS A 15 31.07 -23.16 24.21
CA HIS A 15 30.02 -24.10 24.55
C HIS A 15 30.08 -25.39 23.70
N LEU A 16 30.59 -25.30 22.45
CA LEU A 16 30.83 -26.45 21.59
C LEU A 16 32.02 -27.29 22.09
N GLU A 17 33.13 -26.65 22.44
CA GLU A 17 34.36 -27.33 22.91
C GLU A 17 34.13 -28.12 24.20
N ASN A 18 33.39 -27.55 25.16
CA ASN A 18 33.01 -28.24 26.38
C ASN A 18 32.04 -29.41 26.12
N PHE A 19 31.17 -29.28 25.12
CA PHE A 19 30.26 -30.35 24.72
C PHE A 19 31.06 -31.54 24.14
N PHE A 20 32.01 -31.29 23.24
CA PHE A 20 32.85 -32.34 22.66
C PHE A 20 33.79 -32.99 23.68
N ASN A 21 34.36 -32.23 24.62
CA ASN A 21 35.22 -32.79 25.67
C ASN A 21 34.48 -33.70 26.66
N SER A 22 33.17 -33.48 26.88
CA SER A 22 32.36 -34.35 27.73
C SER A 22 31.96 -35.68 27.08
N ILE A 23 32.10 -35.80 25.75
CA ILE A 23 31.76 -37.02 25.00
C ILE A 23 32.94 -38.02 24.98
N THR A 24 34.16 -37.57 25.27
CA THR A 24 35.34 -38.42 25.43
C THR A 24 35.50 -38.98 26.84
N VAL A 25 34.51 -39.75 27.31
CA VAL A 25 34.71 -40.69 28.43
C VAL A 25 34.39 -42.11 27.96
N ARG A 26 35.47 -42.90 27.92
CA ARG A 26 35.56 -44.36 27.66
C ARG A 26 34.31 -45.13 28.09
N ASN A 27 33.69 -45.86 27.16
CA ASN A 27 33.13 -47.17 27.45
C ASN A 27 32.99 -48.04 26.18
N LYS A 28 33.12 -49.36 26.36
CA LYS A 28 33.30 -50.41 25.33
C LYS A 28 32.15 -50.58 24.30
N TYR A 29 31.21 -49.64 24.22
CA TYR A 29 30.11 -49.60 23.24
C TYR A 29 30.14 -48.35 22.34
N GLY A 30 31.24 -47.58 22.38
CA GLY A 30 31.37 -46.26 21.76
C GLY A 30 31.08 -46.19 20.26
N ALA A 31 31.36 -47.25 19.49
CA ALA A 31 31.08 -47.24 18.06
C ALA A 31 29.57 -47.29 17.74
N MET A 32 28.77 -48.05 18.50
CA MET A 32 27.31 -48.15 18.29
C MET A 32 26.55 -46.94 18.85
N ALA A 33 27.03 -46.35 19.94
CA ALA A 33 26.45 -45.12 20.48
C ALA A 33 26.77 -43.89 19.61
N ALA A 34 27.98 -43.83 19.03
CA ALA A 34 28.38 -42.76 18.12
C ALA A 34 27.60 -42.82 16.80
N THR A 35 27.36 -44.00 16.22
CA THR A 35 26.54 -44.11 14.99
C THR A 35 25.09 -43.73 15.25
N ALA A 36 24.48 -44.17 16.35
CA ALA A 36 23.11 -43.80 16.70
C ALA A 36 22.94 -42.28 16.91
N THR A 37 23.86 -41.65 17.64
CA THR A 37 23.82 -40.19 17.88
C THR A 37 24.03 -39.36 16.60
N VAL A 38 24.91 -39.79 15.70
CA VAL A 38 25.11 -39.15 14.38
C VAL A 38 23.87 -39.30 13.49
N ILE A 39 23.18 -40.45 13.53
CA ILE A 39 21.94 -40.66 12.78
C ILE A 39 20.82 -39.76 13.31
N PHE A 40 20.62 -39.67 14.62
CA PHE A 40 19.58 -38.79 15.18
C PHE A 40 19.88 -37.30 14.94
N ALA A 41 21.14 -36.88 15.03
CA ALA A 41 21.54 -35.50 14.74
C ALA A 41 21.33 -35.14 13.25
N SER A 42 21.67 -36.03 12.32
CA SER A 42 21.48 -35.81 10.89
C SER A 42 20.01 -35.77 10.49
N VAL A 43 19.16 -36.62 11.07
CA VAL A 43 17.70 -36.57 10.90
C VAL A 43 17.12 -35.28 11.47
N TYR A 44 17.57 -34.82 12.64
CA TYR A 44 17.11 -33.57 13.23
C TYR A 44 17.53 -32.35 12.40
N ILE A 45 18.77 -32.31 11.90
CA ILE A 45 19.27 -31.25 11.02
C ILE A 45 18.49 -31.25 9.70
N GLY A 46 18.23 -32.43 9.11
CA GLY A 46 17.40 -32.58 7.92
C GLY A 46 15.97 -32.08 8.13
N TRP A 47 15.34 -32.43 9.25
CA TRP A 47 14.01 -31.95 9.62
C TRP A 47 13.99 -30.44 9.93
N ALA A 48 15.02 -29.92 10.60
CA ALA A 48 15.17 -28.49 10.85
C ALA A 48 15.36 -27.70 9.54
N TYR A 49 16.15 -28.22 8.59
CA TYR A 49 16.31 -27.65 7.25
C TYR A 49 15.02 -27.74 6.44
N ALA A 50 14.31 -28.87 6.46
CA ALA A 50 13.03 -29.03 5.78
C ALA A 50 11.96 -28.09 6.38
N LYS A 51 11.87 -27.97 7.71
CA LYS A 51 10.97 -27.04 8.41
C LYS A 51 11.33 -25.57 8.13
N ARG A 52 12.62 -25.25 8.01
CA ARG A 52 13.11 -23.91 7.64
C ARG A 52 12.89 -23.61 6.16
N SER A 53 13.01 -24.60 5.27
CA SER A 53 12.73 -24.49 3.84
C SER A 53 11.23 -24.32 3.59
N CYS A 54 10.38 -25.11 4.26
CA CYS A 54 8.93 -24.92 4.26
C CYS A 54 8.51 -23.58 4.87
N LYS A 55 9.20 -23.07 5.91
CA LYS A 55 8.97 -21.71 6.43
C LYS A 55 9.42 -20.61 5.46
N LYS A 56 10.48 -20.83 4.68
CA LYS A 56 10.93 -19.91 3.62
C LYS A 56 9.99 -19.93 2.42
N GLN A 57 9.43 -21.09 2.04
CA GLN A 57 8.39 -21.21 1.01
C GLN A 57 7.05 -20.60 1.46
N LYS A 58 6.71 -20.65 2.75
CA LYS A 58 5.48 -20.04 3.31
C LYS A 58 5.49 -18.52 3.50
N LYS A 59 6.54 -17.82 3.05
CA LYS A 59 6.53 -16.34 2.98
C LYS A 59 7.16 -15.85 1.67
N LYS A 60 6.54 -16.17 0.53
CA LYS A 60 6.43 -15.14 -0.51
C LYS A 60 5.49 -14.09 0.09
N VAL A 61 6.05 -13.10 0.79
CA VAL A 61 5.27 -11.91 1.15
C VAL A 61 4.77 -11.35 -0.17
N ARG A 62 3.47 -11.50 -0.44
CA ARG A 62 2.84 -10.91 -1.61
C ARG A 62 3.19 -9.42 -1.59
N ALA A 63 3.71 -8.90 -2.69
CA ALA A 63 3.86 -7.47 -2.85
C ALA A 63 2.44 -6.88 -2.79
N VAL A 64 2.13 -6.22 -1.68
CA VAL A 64 0.93 -5.40 -1.55
C VAL A 64 1.36 -4.01 -1.95
N PHE A 65 0.73 -3.47 -2.99
CA PHE A 65 1.07 -2.13 -3.42
C PHE A 65 0.60 -1.09 -2.39
N THR A 66 1.35 0.01 -2.30
CA THR A 66 1.20 1.03 -1.26
C THR A 66 0.81 2.38 -1.84
N ARG A 67 0.52 2.51 -3.15
CA ARG A 67 0.21 3.83 -3.73
C ARG A 67 -1.04 4.42 -3.09
N SER A 68 -2.01 3.58 -2.77
CA SER A 68 -3.21 4.00 -2.05
C SER A 68 -2.96 4.46 -0.62
N MET A 69 -1.90 3.95 0.03
CA MET A 69 -1.43 4.48 1.32
C MET A 69 -0.89 5.90 1.15
N SER A 70 -0.02 6.10 0.16
CA SER A 70 0.59 7.40 -0.13
C SER A 70 -0.47 8.45 -0.47
N VAL A 71 -1.47 8.11 -1.30
CA VAL A 71 -2.61 9.01 -1.57
C VAL A 71 -3.45 9.27 -0.31
N GLY A 72 -3.67 8.26 0.54
CA GLY A 72 -4.30 8.45 1.84
C GLY A 72 -3.59 9.45 2.74
N VAL A 73 -2.26 9.34 2.84
CA VAL A 73 -1.42 10.26 3.63
C VAL A 73 -1.50 11.68 3.10
N LEU A 74 -1.48 11.87 1.77
CA LEU A 74 -1.63 13.17 1.13
C LEU A 74 -3.00 13.81 1.41
N HIS A 75 -4.03 12.99 1.53
CA HIS A 75 -5.37 13.45 1.91
C HIS A 75 -5.45 13.80 3.41
N GLY A 76 -4.73 13.08 4.26
CA GLY A 76 -4.70 13.25 5.71
C GLY A 76 -5.98 12.76 6.42
N GLY A 77 -6.09 13.09 7.71
CA GLY A 77 -7.30 12.85 8.49
C GLY A 77 -7.73 11.38 8.58
N LYS A 78 -9.05 11.15 8.49
CA LYS A 78 -9.67 9.82 8.60
C LYS A 78 -9.25 8.88 7.45
N LEU A 79 -9.13 9.41 6.23
CA LEU A 79 -8.78 8.62 5.06
C LEU A 79 -7.36 8.03 5.18
N ALA A 80 -6.40 8.82 5.68
CA ALA A 80 -5.05 8.32 5.95
C ALA A 80 -5.06 7.11 6.89
N LEU A 81 -5.84 7.18 7.97
CA LEU A 81 -5.98 6.07 8.92
C LEU A 81 -6.68 4.86 8.30
N GLU A 82 -7.77 5.07 7.54
CA GLU A 82 -8.49 4.00 6.86
C GLU A 82 -7.59 3.26 5.86
N ARG A 83 -6.76 3.98 5.09
CA ARG A 83 -5.79 3.37 4.19
C ARG A 83 -4.80 2.48 4.94
N VAL A 84 -4.27 2.95 6.09
CA VAL A 84 -3.37 2.15 6.94
C VAL A 84 -4.03 0.85 7.39
N ILE A 85 -5.27 0.92 7.84
CA ILE A 85 -6.04 -0.25 8.26
C ILE A 85 -6.25 -1.21 7.07
N ASP A 86 -6.65 -0.69 5.91
CA ASP A 86 -6.90 -1.48 4.71
C ASP A 86 -5.64 -2.19 4.23
N TYR A 87 -4.48 -1.53 4.28
CA TYR A 87 -3.19 -2.15 3.95
C TYR A 87 -2.85 -3.30 4.88
N HIS A 88 -3.03 -3.13 6.19
CA HIS A 88 -2.79 -4.20 7.15
C HIS A 88 -3.73 -5.39 6.95
N ARG A 89 -5.02 -5.14 6.64
CA ARG A 89 -5.98 -6.18 6.28
C ARG A 89 -5.59 -6.90 4.99
N ALA A 90 -5.29 -6.15 3.93
CA ALA A 90 -4.85 -6.67 2.64
C ALA A 90 -3.63 -7.59 2.75
N ARG A 91 -2.70 -7.24 3.65
CA ARG A 91 -1.51 -8.04 3.92
C ARG A 91 -1.79 -9.30 4.75
N ALA A 92 -2.83 -9.28 5.60
CA ALA A 92 -3.18 -10.37 6.51
C ALA A 92 -4.18 -11.37 5.91
N ASP A 93 -5.07 -10.91 5.02
CA ASP A 93 -6.18 -11.70 4.47
C ASP A 93 -6.25 -11.62 2.94
N GLU A 94 -5.82 -12.70 2.28
CA GLU A 94 -5.86 -12.82 0.83
C GLU A 94 -7.30 -12.93 0.28
N ALA A 95 -8.25 -13.43 1.08
CA ALA A 95 -9.66 -13.54 0.67
C ALA A 95 -10.28 -12.16 0.50
N SER A 96 -9.97 -11.22 1.41
CA SER A 96 -10.40 -9.82 1.28
C SER A 96 -9.96 -9.16 -0.04
N LEU A 97 -8.82 -9.56 -0.61
CA LEU A 97 -8.37 -9.03 -1.90
C LEU A 97 -9.04 -9.72 -3.10
N LYS A 98 -9.51 -10.96 -2.93
CA LYS A 98 -10.18 -11.72 -3.99
C LYS A 98 -11.63 -11.26 -4.18
N SER A 99 -12.31 -10.85 -3.10
CA SER A 99 -13.71 -10.39 -3.17
C SER A 99 -13.89 -8.93 -3.60
N ALA A 100 -12.83 -8.10 -3.57
CA ALA A 100 -12.93 -6.65 -3.81
C ALA A 100 -13.55 -6.30 -5.19
N GLU A 101 -13.36 -7.15 -6.19
CA GLU A 101 -13.93 -6.96 -7.53
C GLU A 101 -15.46 -7.15 -7.54
N ILE A 102 -15.94 -8.19 -6.86
CA ILE A 102 -17.37 -8.49 -6.71
C ILE A 102 -18.02 -7.39 -5.86
N GLU A 103 -17.38 -7.03 -4.75
CA GLU A 103 -17.84 -5.97 -3.85
C GLU A 103 -17.95 -4.60 -4.58
N LEU A 104 -17.00 -4.28 -5.46
CA LEU A 104 -17.08 -3.07 -6.27
C LEU A 104 -18.31 -3.09 -7.18
N GLN A 105 -18.59 -4.22 -7.85
CA GLN A 105 -19.76 -4.36 -8.72
C GLN A 105 -21.06 -4.23 -7.94
N ASP A 106 -21.15 -4.90 -6.80
CA ASP A 106 -22.35 -4.89 -5.95
C ASP A 106 -22.65 -3.48 -5.41
N LEU A 107 -21.64 -2.77 -4.91
CA LEU A 107 -21.80 -1.40 -4.41
C LEU A 107 -22.22 -0.41 -5.50
N LEU A 108 -21.74 -0.60 -6.73
CA LEU A 108 -22.01 0.31 -7.84
C LEU A 108 -23.43 0.19 -8.40
N ILE A 109 -24.11 -0.94 -8.20
CA ILE A 109 -25.50 -1.16 -8.65
C ILE A 109 -26.55 -0.78 -7.60
N GLU A 110 -26.13 -0.45 -6.37
CA GLU A 110 -27.03 0.05 -5.33
C GLU A 110 -27.71 1.36 -5.79
N GLU A 111 -28.96 1.57 -5.36
CA GLU A 111 -29.70 2.80 -5.65
C GLU A 111 -29.00 4.05 -5.09
N HIS A 112 -28.36 3.88 -3.92
CA HIS A 112 -27.58 4.91 -3.23
C HIS A 112 -26.21 4.34 -2.84
N PRO A 113 -25.22 4.36 -3.75
CA PRO A 113 -23.92 3.76 -3.49
C PRO A 113 -23.20 4.37 -2.28
N ASP A 114 -22.65 3.51 -1.43
CA ASP A 114 -21.79 3.93 -0.32
C ASP A 114 -20.40 4.31 -0.84
N PHE A 115 -20.20 5.61 -1.12
CA PHE A 115 -18.96 6.12 -1.70
C PHE A 115 -17.72 5.93 -0.80
N VAL A 116 -17.90 5.86 0.52
CA VAL A 116 -16.79 5.58 1.45
C VAL A 116 -16.33 4.14 1.26
N LYS A 117 -17.27 3.18 1.17
CA LYS A 117 -16.94 1.79 0.87
C LYS A 117 -16.38 1.62 -0.54
N LEU A 118 -16.91 2.33 -1.53
CA LEU A 118 -16.36 2.31 -2.89
C LEU A 118 -14.89 2.77 -2.89
N GLN A 119 -14.57 3.87 -2.19
CA GLN A 119 -13.21 4.39 -2.10
C GLN A 119 -12.26 3.40 -1.40
N SER A 120 -12.70 2.69 -0.36
CA SER A 120 -11.92 1.62 0.28
C SER A 120 -11.71 0.41 -0.65
N THR A 121 -12.77 -0.02 -1.34
CA THR A 121 -12.75 -1.17 -2.26
C THR A 121 -11.81 -0.94 -3.43
N VAL A 122 -11.85 0.26 -4.00
CA VAL A 122 -10.99 0.69 -5.10
C VAL A 122 -9.51 0.71 -4.70
N ALA A 123 -9.16 1.10 -3.47
CA ALA A 123 -7.79 0.95 -2.97
C ALA A 123 -7.36 -0.49 -2.74
N ARG A 124 -8.25 -1.37 -2.27
CA ARG A 124 -7.96 -2.81 -2.18
C ARG A 124 -7.67 -3.42 -3.55
N LEU A 125 -8.33 -2.93 -4.60
CA LEU A 125 -8.02 -3.32 -5.97
C LEU A 125 -6.63 -2.85 -6.41
N GLU A 126 -6.19 -1.64 -6.03
CA GLU A 126 -4.80 -1.21 -6.22
C GLU A 126 -3.81 -2.09 -5.44
N MET A 127 -4.05 -2.29 -4.14
CA MET A 127 -3.22 -3.11 -3.27
C MET A 127 -3.03 -4.55 -3.79
N SER A 128 -3.99 -5.04 -4.60
CA SER A 128 -3.96 -6.37 -5.22
C SER A 128 -3.43 -6.41 -6.65
N GLY A 129 -3.09 -5.26 -7.25
CA GLY A 129 -2.60 -5.13 -8.63
C GLY A 129 -3.70 -5.27 -9.69
N LYS A 130 -4.95 -4.94 -9.34
CA LYS A 130 -6.14 -5.05 -10.17
C LYS A 130 -6.68 -3.70 -10.64
N GLU A 131 -5.84 -2.68 -10.74
CA GLU A 131 -6.23 -1.32 -11.14
C GLU A 131 -6.92 -1.30 -12.51
N ALA A 132 -6.40 -2.04 -13.49
CA ALA A 132 -7.00 -2.13 -14.82
C ALA A 132 -8.42 -2.72 -14.80
N VAL A 133 -8.67 -3.69 -13.92
CA VAL A 133 -10.00 -4.28 -13.74
C VAL A 133 -10.94 -3.27 -13.09
N ALA A 134 -10.48 -2.55 -12.07
CA ALA A 134 -11.24 -1.48 -11.41
C ALA A 134 -11.65 -0.39 -12.41
N VAL A 135 -10.72 0.08 -13.25
CA VAL A 135 -10.99 1.07 -14.31
C VAL A 135 -12.08 0.57 -15.27
N GLY A 136 -11.98 -0.67 -15.76
CA GLY A 136 -12.98 -1.23 -16.67
C GLY A 136 -14.40 -1.29 -16.07
N ILE A 137 -14.50 -1.63 -14.78
CA ILE A 137 -15.77 -1.65 -14.05
C ILE A 137 -16.33 -0.22 -13.89
N LEU A 138 -15.49 0.71 -13.43
CA LEU A 138 -15.88 2.10 -13.19
C LEU A 138 -16.27 2.83 -14.49
N GLU A 139 -15.54 2.64 -15.59
CA GLU A 139 -15.89 3.23 -16.90
C GLU A 139 -17.25 2.74 -17.41
N LYS A 140 -17.54 1.45 -17.23
CA LYS A 140 -18.84 0.87 -17.60
C LYS A 140 -19.95 1.52 -16.79
N GLN A 141 -19.77 1.64 -15.47
CA GLN A 141 -20.78 2.22 -14.60
C GLN A 141 -20.96 3.72 -14.84
N LEU A 142 -19.87 4.46 -15.08
CA LEU A 142 -19.92 5.88 -15.43
C LEU A 142 -20.76 6.13 -16.68
N LYS A 143 -20.60 5.29 -17.72
CA LYS A 143 -21.43 5.36 -18.93
C LYS A 143 -22.91 5.11 -18.64
N SER A 144 -23.25 4.20 -17.72
CA SER A 144 -24.65 3.97 -17.31
C SER A 144 -25.21 5.15 -16.54
N ALA A 145 -24.49 5.63 -15.52
CA ALA A 145 -24.91 6.75 -14.69
C ALA A 145 -25.17 8.03 -15.51
N ARG A 146 -24.31 8.31 -16.50
CA ARG A 146 -24.50 9.44 -17.44
C ARG A 146 -25.75 9.27 -18.30
N LYS A 147 -26.01 8.07 -18.83
CA LYS A 147 -27.23 7.79 -19.63
C LYS A 147 -28.51 7.91 -18.82
N GLU A 148 -28.46 7.52 -17.55
CA GLU A 148 -29.58 7.61 -16.60
C GLU A 148 -29.77 9.01 -16.01
N GLY A 149 -28.93 9.99 -16.38
CA GLY A 149 -29.02 11.36 -15.85
C GLY A 149 -28.60 11.48 -14.38
N LYS A 150 -27.93 10.47 -13.81
CA LYS A 150 -27.47 10.45 -12.42
C LYS A 150 -26.13 11.21 -12.28
N SER A 151 -26.19 12.53 -12.45
CA SER A 151 -24.99 13.41 -12.48
C SER A 151 -24.11 13.30 -11.23
N HIS A 152 -24.71 13.24 -10.04
CA HIS A 152 -23.95 13.10 -8.79
C HIS A 152 -23.20 11.76 -8.70
N VAL A 153 -23.86 10.65 -9.07
CA VAL A 153 -23.22 9.32 -9.10
C VAL A 153 -22.11 9.29 -10.14
N ALA A 154 -22.35 9.87 -11.31
CA ALA A 154 -21.34 9.97 -12.36
C ALA A 154 -20.11 10.75 -11.88
N TYR A 155 -20.30 11.87 -11.18
CA TYR A 155 -19.22 12.65 -10.60
C TYR A 155 -18.38 11.83 -9.61
N GLU A 156 -19.03 11.14 -8.67
CA GLU A 156 -18.32 10.32 -7.66
C GLU A 156 -17.56 9.14 -8.29
N ILE A 157 -18.16 8.46 -9.28
CA ILE A 157 -17.47 7.39 -10.02
C ILE A 157 -16.26 7.95 -10.78
N GLU A 158 -16.40 9.12 -11.41
CA GLU A 158 -15.30 9.74 -12.14
C GLU A 158 -14.16 10.19 -11.20
N MET A 159 -14.46 10.60 -9.97
CA MET A 159 -13.45 10.85 -8.94
C MET A 159 -12.66 9.59 -8.57
N LEU A 160 -13.32 8.42 -8.50
CA LEU A 160 -12.63 7.14 -8.30
C LEU A 160 -11.76 6.75 -9.50
N LEU A 161 -12.20 7.06 -10.73
CA LEU A 161 -11.40 6.87 -11.94
C LEU A 161 -10.14 7.72 -11.93
N VAL A 162 -10.22 8.99 -11.51
CA VAL A 162 -9.03 9.84 -11.34
C VAL A 162 -8.02 9.17 -10.40
N GLU A 163 -8.47 8.66 -9.25
CA GLU A 163 -7.61 7.97 -8.29
C GLU A 163 -6.95 6.71 -8.90
N MET A 164 -7.69 5.93 -9.70
CA MET A 164 -7.14 4.77 -10.44
C MET A 164 -6.12 5.16 -11.49
N HIS A 165 -6.38 6.20 -12.27
CA HIS A 165 -5.43 6.67 -13.26
C HIS A 165 -4.15 7.21 -12.61
N ILE A 166 -4.23 7.83 -11.44
CA ILE A 166 -3.05 8.19 -10.64
C ILE A 166 -2.25 6.93 -10.26
N TYR A 167 -2.90 5.87 -9.78
CA TYR A 167 -2.19 4.62 -9.44
C TYR A 167 -1.54 3.93 -10.63
N GLN A 168 -2.17 4.01 -11.80
CA GLN A 168 -1.61 3.48 -13.06
C GLN A 168 -0.48 4.37 -13.63
N GLY A 169 -0.30 5.58 -13.12
CA GLY A 169 0.62 6.56 -13.71
C GLY A 169 0.11 7.19 -15.01
N GLU A 170 -1.18 7.08 -15.29
CA GLU A 170 -1.87 7.61 -16.48
C GLU A 170 -2.31 9.06 -16.21
N PHE A 171 -1.37 9.93 -15.86
CA PHE A 171 -1.65 11.28 -15.32
C PHE A 171 -2.40 12.19 -16.29
N GLU A 172 -2.13 12.10 -17.59
CA GLU A 172 -2.86 12.86 -18.62
C GLU A 172 -4.33 12.41 -18.71
N LYS A 173 -4.60 11.11 -18.60
CA LYS A 173 -5.97 10.59 -18.56
C LYS A 173 -6.69 11.06 -17.31
N ALA A 174 -6.01 11.02 -16.16
CA ALA A 174 -6.53 11.55 -14.90
C ALA A 174 -6.90 13.04 -15.02
N LEU A 175 -6.03 13.86 -15.62
CA LEU A 175 -6.26 15.29 -15.81
C LEU A 175 -7.43 15.58 -16.75
N ALA A 176 -7.62 14.72 -17.75
CA ALA A 176 -8.67 14.88 -18.75
C ALA A 176 -10.09 14.61 -18.22
N CYS A 177 -10.23 13.93 -17.06
CA CYS A 177 -11.52 13.63 -16.42
C CYS A 177 -12.36 14.90 -16.18
N GLU A 178 -13.65 14.80 -16.44
CA GLU A 178 -14.57 15.94 -16.45
C GLU A 178 -14.79 16.51 -15.04
N CYS A 179 -14.85 15.65 -14.03
CA CYS A 179 -14.97 15.99 -12.61
C CYS A 179 -13.90 16.99 -12.13
N LEU A 180 -12.70 17.02 -12.73
CA LEU A 180 -11.64 17.95 -12.35
C LEU A 180 -11.83 19.36 -12.93
N ARG A 181 -12.69 19.55 -13.95
CA ARG A 181 -12.90 20.84 -14.64
C ARG A 181 -13.92 21.76 -13.95
N HIS A 182 -14.88 21.21 -13.22
CA HIS A 182 -16.03 21.95 -12.66
C HIS A 182 -15.70 22.77 -11.40
N GLU A 183 -15.05 23.93 -11.52
CA GLU A 183 -14.55 24.75 -10.37
C GLU A 183 -15.62 25.19 -9.36
N GLU A 184 -16.90 25.10 -9.70
CA GLU A 184 -18.05 25.51 -8.88
C GLU A 184 -18.33 24.57 -7.69
N ILE A 185 -17.87 23.31 -7.75
CA ILE A 185 -18.10 22.32 -6.69
C ILE A 185 -16.97 22.39 -5.65
N SER A 186 -17.34 22.70 -4.41
CA SER A 186 -16.45 22.74 -3.23
C SER A 186 -16.10 21.33 -2.73
N ASP A 187 -15.34 20.58 -3.52
CA ASP A 187 -14.79 19.27 -3.16
C ASP A 187 -13.27 19.34 -3.07
N ALA A 188 -12.71 19.09 -1.87
CA ALA A 188 -11.28 19.13 -1.59
C ALA A 188 -10.46 18.12 -2.41
N ARG A 189 -11.05 16.99 -2.81
CA ARG A 189 -10.37 15.94 -3.58
C ARG A 189 -9.90 16.47 -4.94
N ARG A 190 -10.67 17.37 -5.56
CA ARG A 190 -10.35 17.93 -6.88
C ARG A 190 -9.04 18.72 -6.90
N PRO A 191 -8.85 19.79 -6.09
CA PRO A 191 -7.58 20.49 -6.02
C PRO A 191 -6.45 19.58 -5.54
N LEU A 192 -6.71 18.61 -4.65
CA LEU A 192 -5.70 17.64 -4.24
C LEU A 192 -5.20 16.80 -5.42
N TYR A 193 -6.10 16.14 -6.15
CA TYR A 193 -5.73 15.31 -7.30
C TYR A 193 -5.06 16.15 -8.40
N LYS A 194 -5.55 17.36 -8.69
CA LYS A 194 -4.88 18.28 -9.63
C LYS A 194 -3.45 18.61 -9.18
N ALA A 195 -3.24 18.90 -7.90
CA ALA A 195 -1.90 19.19 -7.37
C ALA A 195 -0.95 17.99 -7.51
N ILE A 196 -1.43 16.78 -7.20
CA ILE A 196 -0.68 15.53 -7.40
C ILE A 196 -0.31 15.38 -8.89
N ILE A 197 -1.29 15.50 -9.79
CA ILE A 197 -1.12 15.32 -11.23
C ILE A 197 -0.13 16.35 -11.81
N TYR A 198 -0.24 17.63 -11.45
CA TYR A 198 0.67 18.66 -11.95
C TYR A 198 2.12 18.46 -11.49
N ILE A 199 2.33 17.99 -10.26
CA ILE A 199 3.68 17.60 -9.82
C ILE A 199 4.15 16.40 -10.63
N MET A 200 3.29 15.40 -10.83
CA MET A 200 3.62 14.18 -11.56
C MET A 200 4.02 14.43 -13.02
N LEU A 201 3.40 15.40 -13.68
CA LEU A 201 3.71 15.80 -15.06
C LEU A 201 4.96 16.68 -15.19
N GLU A 202 5.56 17.14 -14.09
CA GLU A 202 6.73 18.05 -14.06
C GLU A 202 6.55 19.39 -14.81
N ASP A 203 5.33 19.68 -15.26
CA ASP A 203 5.07 20.73 -16.24
C ASP A 203 4.70 22.08 -15.58
N SER A 204 4.33 22.08 -14.29
CA SER A 204 3.51 23.17 -13.74
C SER A 204 3.60 23.32 -12.21
N GLY A 205 4.79 23.67 -11.70
CA GLY A 205 5.01 23.83 -10.26
C GLY A 205 4.14 24.92 -9.61
N LYS A 206 3.80 25.98 -10.34
CA LYS A 206 2.94 27.06 -9.86
C LYS A 206 1.48 26.62 -9.78
N GLU A 207 1.01 25.88 -10.78
CA GLU A 207 -0.34 25.33 -10.85
C GLU A 207 -0.55 24.27 -9.76
N ALA A 208 0.46 23.43 -9.51
CA ALA A 208 0.47 22.49 -8.40
C ALA A 208 0.32 23.19 -7.05
N MET A 209 1.09 24.26 -6.82
CA MET A 209 1.02 25.07 -5.60
C MET A 209 -0.35 25.72 -5.43
N ASN A 210 -0.88 26.37 -6.48
CA ASN A 210 -2.21 26.97 -6.45
C ASN A 210 -3.31 25.94 -6.13
N CYS A 211 -3.20 24.72 -6.68
CA CYS A 211 -4.13 23.64 -6.38
C CYS A 211 -3.99 23.16 -4.93
N TRP A 212 -2.77 23.00 -4.43
CA TRP A 212 -2.54 22.61 -3.03
C TRP A 212 -3.07 23.67 -2.05
N GLU A 213 -2.87 24.95 -2.32
CA GLU A 213 -3.42 26.04 -1.50
C GLU A 213 -4.95 26.00 -1.47
N LYS A 214 -5.61 25.80 -2.62
CA LYS A 214 -7.07 25.60 -2.68
C LYS A 214 -7.52 24.38 -1.86
N PHE A 215 -6.78 23.28 -1.90
CA PHE A 215 -7.05 22.10 -1.09
C PHE A 215 -6.99 22.42 0.42
N MET A 216 -5.94 23.10 0.86
CA MET A 216 -5.78 23.51 2.26
C MET A 216 -6.88 24.49 2.70
N ASP A 217 -7.21 25.47 1.87
CA ASP A 217 -8.28 26.44 2.13
C ASP A 217 -9.64 25.75 2.31
N ILE A 218 -10.00 24.81 1.43
CA ILE A 218 -11.22 24.00 1.60
C ILE A 218 -11.16 23.21 2.91
N ARG A 219 -10.05 22.51 3.20
CA ARG A 219 -9.93 21.73 4.44
C ARG A 219 -10.10 22.59 5.68
N ILE A 220 -9.45 23.75 5.75
CA ILE A 220 -9.54 24.68 6.88
C ILE A 220 -10.97 25.18 7.06
N ARG A 221 -11.66 25.55 5.96
CA ARG A 221 -13.06 26.01 6.03
C ARG A 221 -14.02 24.97 6.59
N PHE A 222 -13.77 23.68 6.33
CA PHE A 222 -14.62 22.58 6.78
C PHE A 222 -14.12 21.88 8.07
N GLN A 223 -13.03 22.35 8.68
CA GLN A 223 -12.57 21.88 9.99
C GLN A 223 -13.44 22.46 11.11
N SER A 224 -14.18 21.60 11.82
CA SER A 224 -14.95 22.01 12.99
C SER A 224 -14.04 22.19 14.23
N PRO A 225 -14.13 23.31 14.97
CA PRO A 225 -13.34 23.57 16.18
C PRO A 225 -13.50 22.54 17.31
N SER A 226 -14.60 21.78 17.32
CA SER A 226 -14.97 20.88 18.42
C SER A 226 -14.42 19.45 18.29
N SER A 227 -13.76 19.09 17.19
CA SER A 227 -13.24 17.74 17.02
C SER A 227 -11.85 17.60 17.66
N HIS A 228 -11.76 16.92 18.81
CA HIS A 228 -10.49 16.41 19.38
C HIS A 228 -9.73 15.46 18.42
N GLN A 229 -10.27 15.21 17.22
CA GLN A 229 -9.62 14.52 16.11
C GLN A 229 -8.65 15.41 15.31
N SER A 230 -8.68 16.75 15.49
CA SER A 230 -7.87 17.68 14.69
C SER A 230 -6.37 17.55 14.93
N GLN A 231 -5.95 17.07 16.11
CA GLN A 231 -4.54 16.93 16.46
C GLN A 231 -3.89 15.66 15.90
N LEU A 232 -4.66 14.69 15.38
CA LEU A 232 -4.09 13.38 15.07
C LEU A 232 -3.45 13.25 13.68
N ASN A 233 -3.79 14.00 12.64
CA ASN A 233 -3.36 13.59 11.28
C ASN A 233 -3.26 14.73 10.25
N GLU A 234 -2.36 15.67 10.44
CA GLU A 234 -1.86 16.48 9.32
C GLU A 234 -0.42 16.07 9.02
N ALA A 235 -0.27 14.96 8.30
CA ALA A 235 1.04 14.40 7.93
C ALA A 235 1.82 15.31 6.97
N VAL A 236 1.14 16.25 6.33
CA VAL A 236 1.69 17.19 5.35
C VAL A 236 1.15 18.57 5.66
N THR A 237 2.04 19.46 6.12
CA THR A 237 1.65 20.78 6.65
C THR A 237 2.02 21.95 5.72
N ASN A 238 2.95 21.70 4.79
CA ASN A 238 3.40 22.70 3.82
C ASN A 238 3.62 22.09 2.44
N PHE A 239 3.67 22.96 1.42
CA PHE A 239 3.78 22.52 0.03
C PHE A 239 5.06 21.71 -0.28
N ASN A 240 6.19 22.02 0.38
CA ASN A 240 7.44 21.28 0.15
C ASN A 240 7.37 19.84 0.70
N GLU A 241 6.73 19.63 1.86
CA GLU A 241 6.42 18.29 2.36
C GLU A 241 5.45 17.55 1.44
N PHE A 242 4.43 18.25 0.94
CA PHE A 242 3.48 17.71 -0.01
C PHE A 242 4.19 17.22 -1.27
N GLU A 243 5.02 18.07 -1.87
CA GLU A 243 5.78 17.76 -3.07
C GLU A 243 6.71 16.55 -2.86
N LYS A 244 7.40 16.47 -1.71
CA LYS A 244 8.21 15.30 -1.35
C LYS A 244 7.38 14.02 -1.25
N ALA A 245 6.22 14.08 -0.61
CA ALA A 245 5.33 12.92 -0.50
C ALA A 245 4.78 12.49 -1.87
N VAL A 246 4.46 13.44 -2.75
CA VAL A 246 4.06 13.14 -4.15
C VAL A 246 5.21 12.52 -4.94
N LYS A 247 6.46 12.97 -4.75
CA LYS A 247 7.64 12.34 -5.36
C LYS A 247 7.88 10.92 -4.86
N LEU A 248 7.58 10.62 -3.59
CA LEU A 248 7.60 9.24 -3.08
C LEU A 248 6.52 8.38 -3.75
N LEU A 249 5.29 8.89 -3.87
CA LEU A 249 4.23 8.22 -4.64
C LEU A 249 4.65 7.94 -6.09
N ARG A 250 5.39 8.84 -6.73
CA ARG A 250 5.92 8.63 -8.09
C ARG A 250 6.84 7.41 -8.15
N ASN A 251 7.74 7.28 -7.17
CA ASN A 251 8.66 6.16 -7.09
C ASN A 251 7.88 4.84 -6.91
N ASP A 252 6.87 4.81 -6.04
CA ASP A 252 6.00 3.64 -5.84
C ASP A 252 5.25 3.23 -7.12
N ILE A 253 4.81 4.21 -7.92
CA ILE A 253 4.18 3.97 -9.24
C ILE A 253 5.21 3.39 -10.21
N GLN A 254 6.41 3.95 -10.30
CA GLN A 254 7.45 3.49 -11.22
C GLN A 254 7.94 2.08 -10.89
N GLU A 255 8.15 1.78 -9.61
CA GLU A 255 8.57 0.46 -9.12
C GLU A 255 7.57 -0.62 -9.54
N ALA A 256 6.27 -0.35 -9.40
CA ALA A 256 5.23 -1.30 -9.73
C ALA A 256 5.09 -1.59 -11.23
N HIS A 257 5.44 -0.63 -12.08
CA HIS A 257 5.46 -0.80 -13.53
C HIS A 257 6.80 -1.33 -14.05
N GLY A 258 7.71 -1.75 -13.16
CA GLY A 258 9.00 -2.33 -13.53
C GLY A 258 9.97 -1.33 -14.18
N LYS A 259 9.71 -0.03 -14.08
CA LYS A 259 10.63 1.00 -14.56
C LYS A 259 11.66 1.23 -13.46
N GLN A 260 12.87 0.68 -13.63
CA GLN A 260 13.97 0.95 -12.70
C GLN A 260 14.25 2.46 -12.66
N ILE A 261 14.22 3.02 -11.44
CA ILE A 261 14.75 4.35 -11.14
C ILE A 261 16.24 4.30 -11.45
N LYS A 262 16.69 5.01 -12.50
CA LYS A 262 18.13 5.23 -12.67
C LYS A 262 18.60 6.11 -11.50
N PRO A 263 19.66 5.69 -10.78
CA PRO A 263 20.21 6.44 -9.66
C PRO A 263 20.73 7.82 -10.09
#